data_AF-A0A524GEC7-F1
#
_entry.id   AF-A0A524GEC7-F1
#
_cell.length_a   1.000
_cell.length_b   1.000
_cell.length_c   1.000
_cell.angle_alpha   90.00
_cell.angle_beta   90.00
_cell.angle_gamma   90.00
#
_symmetry.space_group_name_H-M   'P 1'
#
loop_
_entity.id
_entity.type
_entity.pdbx_description
1 polymer ?
#
loop_
_entity_poly.entity_id
_entity_poly.type
_entity_poly.pdbx_seq_one_letter_code
_entity_poly.pdbx_strand_id
1 'polypeptide(L)'
;MMGKSYTSLLYRRPTIRKPSFPGLTGESRKDWMLRSSRSMTFFIYSLAEVVMKSYKLKRYVLLCCLLVPIYYLLSTPYCFAEEQTDITAENLEYRQETSTYTAKGNVKIKRADALIEADEMTYNRETSDTVATGNMKYNDTEVSLTGTKAEFNLDKKTGVIYDAEI
;
A
#
# COMPACT_ATOMS: atom_id res chain seq x y z
N MET A 1 -36.38 -31.15 -37.37
CA MET A 1 -35.18 -30.35 -37.02
C MET A 1 -34.21 -30.44 -38.21
N MET A 2 -34.55 -29.85 -39.36
CA MET A 2 -34.11 -28.52 -39.84
C MET A 2 -32.58 -28.34 -39.68
N GLY A 3 -31.73 -28.46 -40.70
CA GLY A 3 -31.90 -28.22 -42.13
C GLY A 3 -31.17 -26.92 -42.48
N LYS A 4 -29.95 -27.03 -43.03
CA LYS A 4 -29.09 -25.90 -43.42
C LYS A 4 -29.80 -24.99 -44.43
N SER A 5 -29.68 -23.67 -44.29
CA SER A 5 -29.93 -22.74 -45.39
C SER A 5 -28.96 -21.57 -45.35
N TYR A 6 -28.27 -21.37 -46.48
CA TYR A 6 -27.32 -20.31 -46.76
C TYR A 6 -28.08 -19.13 -47.38
N THR A 7 -27.70 -17.89 -47.05
CA THR A 7 -28.13 -16.72 -47.84
C THR A 7 -26.94 -15.80 -48.10
N SER A 8 -26.66 -15.66 -49.39
CA SER A 8 -25.64 -14.85 -50.04
C SER A 8 -25.80 -13.35 -49.81
N LEU A 9 -24.69 -12.63 -49.61
CA LEU A 9 -24.61 -11.22 -50.02
C LEU A 9 -23.36 -10.99 -50.86
N LEU A 10 -23.64 -10.82 -52.14
CA LEU A 10 -22.76 -10.28 -53.18
C LEU A 10 -22.25 -8.90 -52.76
N TYR A 11 -20.95 -8.63 -52.95
CA TYR A 11 -20.55 -7.25 -53.20
C TYR A 11 -19.37 -7.15 -54.18
N ARG A 12 -19.54 -6.17 -55.08
CA ARG A 12 -18.90 -6.00 -56.38
C ARG A 12 -17.41 -5.66 -56.29
N ARG A 13 -16.64 -6.13 -57.28
CA ARG A 13 -15.35 -5.54 -57.64
C ARG A 13 -15.56 -4.16 -58.27
N PRO A 14 -14.79 -3.14 -57.89
CA PRO A 14 -14.50 -2.02 -58.76
C PRO A 14 -13.17 -2.25 -59.46
N THR A 15 -13.25 -2.50 -60.76
CA THR A 15 -12.23 -2.18 -61.75
C THR A 15 -11.90 -0.70 -61.64
N ILE A 16 -10.64 -0.25 -61.79
CA ILE A 16 -10.29 0.97 -62.53
C ILE A 16 -8.77 1.13 -62.69
N ARG A 17 -8.39 1.16 -63.98
CA ARG A 17 -7.33 1.88 -64.69
C ARG A 17 -5.88 1.77 -64.22
N LYS A 18 -5.09 1.09 -65.07
CA LYS A 18 -3.67 1.39 -65.25
C LYS A 18 -3.53 2.76 -65.96
N PRO A 19 -2.69 3.69 -65.48
CA PRO A 19 -2.20 4.77 -66.31
C PRO A 19 -0.96 4.30 -67.09
N SER A 20 -1.04 4.52 -68.39
CA SER A 20 -0.01 4.51 -69.41
C SER A 20 1.19 5.41 -69.06
N PHE A 21 2.41 4.93 -69.33
CA PHE A 21 3.63 5.74 -69.30
C PHE A 21 3.99 6.20 -70.73
N PRO A 22 4.01 7.52 -71.02
CA PRO A 22 4.60 8.06 -72.24
C PRO A 22 6.14 8.11 -72.13
N GLY A 23 6.78 8.23 -73.29
CA GLY A 23 8.18 7.94 -73.53
C GLY A 23 9.24 8.77 -72.78
N LEU A 24 10.37 8.08 -72.57
CA LEU A 24 11.77 8.54 -72.50
C LEU A 24 12.10 9.59 -71.43
N THR A 25 13.09 9.41 -70.56
CA THR A 25 14.52 9.36 -70.90
C THR A 25 15.37 8.78 -69.76
N GLY A 26 16.46 8.10 -70.12
CA GLY A 26 17.79 8.07 -69.46
C GLY A 26 17.99 7.69 -67.99
N GLU A 27 17.09 8.02 -67.07
CA GLU A 27 17.43 8.18 -65.65
C GLU A 27 16.53 7.33 -64.71
N SER A 28 15.84 6.33 -65.25
CA SER A 28 14.89 5.51 -64.46
C SER A 28 15.18 3.99 -64.50
N ARG A 29 16.46 3.61 -64.69
CA ARG A 29 16.88 2.19 -64.57
C ARG A 29 17.53 1.85 -63.23
N LYS A 30 18.12 2.82 -62.52
CA LYS A 30 18.79 2.57 -61.22
C LYS A 30 17.80 2.57 -60.04
N ASP A 31 16.75 3.39 -60.11
CA ASP A 31 15.70 3.45 -59.08
C ASP A 31 14.83 2.20 -59.01
N TRP A 32 14.70 1.45 -60.11
CA TRP A 32 13.92 0.22 -60.13
C TRP A 32 14.59 -0.93 -59.36
N MET A 33 15.93 -0.95 -59.26
CA MET A 33 16.66 -1.99 -58.51
C MET A 33 16.69 -1.71 -57.00
N LEU A 34 16.70 -0.46 -56.55
CA LEU A 34 16.74 -0.13 -55.12
C LEU A 34 15.38 -0.30 -54.43
N ARG A 35 14.29 -0.41 -55.18
CA ARG A 35 12.93 -0.56 -54.63
C ARG A 35 12.50 -2.01 -54.41
N SER A 36 13.12 -2.99 -55.09
CA SER A 36 12.87 -4.41 -54.83
C SER A 36 13.67 -4.95 -53.64
N SER A 37 14.78 -4.30 -53.28
CA SER A 37 15.65 -4.69 -52.14
C SER A 37 15.21 -4.14 -50.77
N ARG A 38 13.97 -3.63 -50.64
CA ARG A 38 13.43 -3.23 -49.33
C ARG A 38 12.48 -4.26 -48.72
N SER A 39 11.85 -5.14 -49.51
CA SER A 39 10.88 -6.09 -48.95
C SER A 39 11.51 -7.29 -48.24
N MET A 40 12.75 -7.66 -48.56
CA MET A 40 13.41 -8.80 -47.91
C MET A 40 13.89 -8.46 -46.49
N THR A 41 14.40 -7.24 -46.26
CA THR A 41 14.90 -6.81 -44.95
C THR A 41 13.78 -6.62 -43.93
N PHE A 42 12.61 -6.07 -44.32
CA PHE A 42 11.48 -5.93 -43.40
C PHE A 42 10.95 -7.26 -42.84
N PHE A 43 10.99 -8.35 -43.62
CA PHE A 43 10.51 -9.66 -43.17
C PHE A 43 11.41 -10.30 -42.10
N ILE A 44 12.72 -10.16 -42.23
CA ILE A 44 13.70 -10.70 -41.26
C ILE A 44 13.71 -9.88 -39.96
N TYR A 45 13.55 -8.56 -40.03
CA TYR A 45 13.40 -7.70 -38.84
C TYR A 45 12.11 -8.01 -38.07
N SER A 46 10.99 -8.27 -38.76
CA SER A 46 9.72 -8.62 -38.11
C SER A 46 9.77 -9.97 -37.39
N LEU A 47 10.43 -10.99 -37.97
CA LEU A 47 10.59 -12.29 -37.32
C LEU A 47 11.54 -12.20 -36.11
N ALA A 48 12.61 -11.41 -36.22
CA ALA A 48 13.51 -11.12 -35.12
C ALA A 48 12.78 -10.39 -33.98
N GLU A 49 11.94 -9.38 -34.26
CA GLU A 49 11.14 -8.71 -33.22
C GLU A 49 10.15 -9.65 -32.52
N VAL A 50 9.50 -10.57 -33.23
CA VAL A 50 8.54 -11.53 -32.65
C VAL A 50 9.24 -12.58 -31.78
N VAL A 51 10.38 -13.11 -32.23
CA VAL A 51 11.23 -14.02 -31.43
C VAL A 51 11.84 -13.26 -30.25
N MET A 52 12.22 -11.99 -30.46
CA MET A 52 12.82 -11.16 -29.42
C MET A 52 11.84 -10.79 -28.32
N LYS A 53 10.60 -10.49 -28.69
CA LYS A 53 9.48 -10.25 -27.77
C LYS A 53 9.12 -11.52 -26.99
N SER A 54 9.23 -12.70 -27.60
CA SER A 54 8.98 -13.99 -26.93
C SER A 54 10.02 -14.31 -25.86
N TYR A 55 11.30 -13.99 -26.05
CA TYR A 55 12.32 -14.19 -25.00
C TYR A 55 12.32 -13.07 -23.96
N LYS A 56 12.03 -11.82 -24.35
CA LYS A 56 11.93 -10.69 -23.41
C LYS A 56 10.73 -10.86 -22.50
N LEU A 57 9.56 -11.23 -23.04
CA LEU A 57 8.35 -11.48 -22.25
C LEU A 57 8.56 -12.61 -21.26
N LYS A 58 9.21 -13.72 -21.65
CA LYS A 58 9.61 -14.79 -20.74
C LYS A 58 10.57 -14.32 -19.65
N ARG A 59 11.55 -13.46 -19.99
CA ARG A 59 12.50 -12.91 -19.01
C ARG A 59 11.87 -11.89 -18.06
N TYR A 60 10.95 -11.06 -18.53
CA TYR A 60 10.17 -10.14 -17.69
C TYR A 60 9.16 -10.89 -16.81
N VAL A 61 8.52 -11.95 -17.31
CA VAL A 61 7.65 -12.83 -16.51
C VAL A 61 8.46 -13.56 -15.44
N LEU A 62 9.68 -14.01 -15.74
CA LEU A 62 10.55 -14.69 -14.79
C LEU A 62 11.16 -13.71 -13.76
N LEU A 63 11.48 -12.47 -14.16
CA LEU A 63 11.85 -11.38 -13.26
C LEU A 63 10.67 -10.96 -12.35
N CYS A 64 9.45 -10.85 -12.87
CA CYS A 64 8.26 -10.59 -12.07
C CYS A 64 7.95 -11.76 -11.12
N CYS A 65 8.12 -13.01 -11.55
CA CYS A 65 7.95 -14.19 -10.69
C CYS A 65 8.96 -14.28 -9.55
N LEU A 66 10.11 -13.61 -9.66
CA LEU A 66 11.10 -13.50 -8.57
C LEU A 66 10.87 -12.26 -7.70
N LEU A 67 10.37 -11.16 -8.28
CA LEU A 67 10.10 -9.91 -7.54
C LEU A 67 8.80 -9.97 -6.72
N VAL A 68 7.79 -10.69 -7.19
CA VAL A 68 6.51 -10.87 -6.46
C VAL A 68 6.70 -11.59 -5.11
N PRO A 69 7.41 -12.74 -5.00
CA PRO A 69 7.66 -13.37 -3.70
C PRO A 69 8.58 -12.54 -2.80
N ILE A 70 9.52 -11.76 -3.37
CA ILE A 70 10.34 -10.80 -2.61
C ILE A 70 9.47 -9.67 -2.04
N TYR A 71 8.48 -9.19 -2.81
CA TYR A 71 7.51 -8.19 -2.35
C TYR A 71 6.60 -8.74 -1.24
N TYR A 72 6.20 -10.00 -1.33
CA TYR A 72 5.44 -10.69 -0.28
C TYR A 72 6.29 -11.03 0.96
N LEU A 73 7.61 -11.20 0.82
CA LEU A 73 8.55 -11.36 1.94
C LEU A 73 8.81 -10.06 2.71
N LEU A 74 8.67 -8.90 2.04
CA LEU A 74 8.75 -7.56 2.66
C LEU A 74 7.43 -7.16 3.35
N SER A 75 6.33 -7.84 3.04
CA SER A 75 5.04 -7.69 3.72
C SER A 75 4.86 -8.77 4.79
N THR A 76 5.85 -8.97 5.67
CA THR A 76 5.53 -9.58 6.96
C THR A 76 4.50 -8.66 7.61
N PRO A 77 3.29 -9.13 7.97
CA PRO A 77 2.49 -8.36 8.90
C PRO A 77 3.38 -8.22 10.13
N TYR A 78 3.78 -6.98 10.44
CA TYR A 78 4.38 -6.68 11.72
C TYR A 78 3.40 -7.27 12.73
N CYS A 79 3.78 -8.38 13.36
CA CYS A 79 3.04 -8.93 14.46
C CYS A 79 3.31 -7.94 15.58
N PHE A 80 2.50 -6.88 15.62
CA PHE A 80 2.37 -6.04 16.78
C PHE A 80 1.94 -7.02 17.86
N ALA A 81 2.89 -7.39 18.72
CA ALA A 81 2.55 -7.96 20.00
C ALA A 81 1.57 -6.95 20.61
N GLU A 82 0.32 -7.38 20.76
CA GLU A 82 -0.71 -6.59 21.41
C GLU A 82 -0.19 -6.33 22.82
N GLU A 83 0.33 -5.12 23.06
CA GLU A 83 0.91 -4.75 24.35
C GLU A 83 -0.21 -4.82 25.38
N GLN A 84 -0.24 -5.92 26.11
CA GLN A 84 -1.19 -6.13 27.20
C GLN A 84 -0.96 -5.02 28.23
N THR A 85 -2.00 -4.22 28.45
CA THR A 85 -2.01 -3.17 29.47
C THR A 85 -2.75 -3.72 30.68
N ASP A 86 -2.01 -3.99 31.75
CA ASP A 86 -2.59 -4.46 33.01
C ASP A 86 -2.85 -3.25 33.92
N ILE A 87 -4.12 -3.06 34.30
CA ILE A 87 -4.55 -1.98 35.19
C ILE A 87 -5.01 -2.61 36.50
N THR A 88 -4.37 -2.24 37.61
CA THR A 88 -4.73 -2.67 38.97
C THR A 88 -5.10 -1.45 39.80
N ALA A 89 -6.20 -1.52 40.53
CA ALA A 89 -6.64 -0.48 41.46
C ALA A 89 -7.43 -1.12 42.60
N GLU A 90 -7.51 -0.46 43.76
CA GLU A 90 -8.31 -0.95 44.89
C GLU A 90 -9.82 -0.79 44.63
N ASN A 91 -10.23 0.32 44.02
CA ASN A 91 -11.61 0.58 43.70
C ASN A 91 -11.73 1.18 42.30
N LEU A 92 -12.69 0.70 41.51
CA LEU A 92 -13.01 1.20 40.18
C LEU A 92 -14.50 1.51 40.11
N GLU A 93 -14.82 2.79 39.96
CA GLU A 93 -16.19 3.27 39.84
C GLU A 93 -16.45 3.73 38.40
N TYR A 94 -17.60 3.36 37.84
CA TYR A 94 -18.05 3.87 36.55
C TYR A 94 -19.33 4.69 36.72
N ARG A 95 -19.26 5.96 36.30
CA ARG A 95 -20.39 6.88 36.30
C ARG A 95 -20.97 6.99 34.89
N GLN A 96 -22.17 6.43 34.71
CA GLN A 96 -22.87 6.47 33.42
C GLN A 96 -23.27 7.88 32.98
N GLU A 97 -23.64 8.75 33.93
CA GLU A 97 -24.10 10.12 33.66
C GLU A 97 -23.05 10.98 32.93
N THR A 98 -21.77 10.74 33.22
CA THR A 98 -20.65 11.51 32.69
C THR A 98 -19.68 10.64 31.89
N SER A 99 -20.05 9.38 31.61
CA SER A 99 -19.20 8.40 30.92
C SER A 99 -17.76 8.32 31.50
N THR A 100 -17.63 8.48 32.82
CA THR A 100 -16.35 8.64 33.51
C THR A 100 -16.02 7.40 34.34
N TYR A 101 -14.78 6.90 34.22
CA TYR A 101 -14.19 5.86 35.04
C TYR A 101 -13.28 6.49 36.07
N THR A 102 -13.45 6.15 37.34
CA THR A 102 -12.61 6.65 38.45
C THR A 102 -12.00 5.46 39.17
N ALA A 103 -10.68 5.34 39.05
CA ALA A 103 -9.88 4.36 39.76
C ALA A 103 -9.24 5.04 40.99
N LYS A 104 -9.38 4.44 42.16
CA LYS A 104 -8.84 4.96 43.44
C LYS A 104 -8.10 3.88 44.20
N GLY A 105 -7.04 4.30 44.87
CA GLY A 105 -6.22 3.47 45.75
C GLY A 105 -5.18 2.68 44.95
N ASN A 106 -3.91 3.07 45.15
CA ASN A 106 -2.72 2.41 44.60
C ASN A 106 -2.90 1.95 43.14
N VAL A 107 -3.31 2.87 42.26
CA VAL A 107 -3.53 2.58 40.85
C VAL A 107 -2.19 2.29 40.20
N LYS A 108 -2.05 1.11 39.60
CA LYS A 108 -0.86 0.68 38.87
C LYS A 108 -1.24 0.28 37.46
N ILE A 109 -0.61 0.91 36.49
CA ILE A 109 -0.78 0.61 35.06
C ILE A 109 0.57 0.10 34.57
N LYS A 110 0.60 -1.16 34.14
CA LYS A 110 1.76 -1.75 33.52
C LYS A 110 1.49 -1.95 32.04
N ARG A 111 2.36 -1.41 31.19
CA ARG A 111 2.31 -1.59 29.74
C ARG A 111 3.71 -1.86 29.22
N ALA A 112 3.92 -3.08 28.71
CA ALA A 112 5.25 -3.57 28.36
C ALA A 112 6.23 -3.39 29.54
N ASP A 113 7.26 -2.55 29.37
CA ASP A 113 8.28 -2.25 30.39
C ASP A 113 7.98 -0.99 31.20
N ALA A 114 6.97 -0.21 30.81
CA ALA A 114 6.55 0.99 31.53
C ALA A 114 5.57 0.66 32.67
N LEU A 115 5.81 1.24 33.84
CA LEU A 115 4.97 1.17 35.02
C LEU A 115 4.57 2.57 35.47
N ILE A 116 3.27 2.83 35.55
CA ILE A 116 2.70 4.08 36.05
C ILE A 116 1.98 3.79 37.35
N GLU A 117 2.36 4.49 38.42
CA GLU A 117 1.70 4.43 39.72
C GLU A 117 1.06 5.79 40.04
N ALA A 118 -0.14 5.79 40.62
CA ALA A 118 -0.83 6.99 41.10
C ALA A 118 -1.85 6.65 42.21
N ASP A 119 -2.24 7.64 43.02
CA ASP A 119 -3.25 7.43 44.07
C ASP A 119 -4.68 7.38 43.51
N GLU A 120 -4.99 8.24 42.54
CA GLU A 120 -6.29 8.32 41.86
C GLU A 120 -6.10 8.61 40.37
N MET A 121 -6.90 7.95 39.53
CA MET A 121 -6.95 8.19 38.10
C MET A 121 -8.39 8.25 37.61
N THR A 122 -8.71 9.28 36.84
CA THR A 122 -10.03 9.48 36.24
C THR A 122 -9.92 9.49 34.72
N TYR A 123 -10.73 8.69 34.04
CA TYR A 123 -10.80 8.59 32.58
C TYR A 123 -12.19 8.94 32.08
N ASN A 124 -12.30 9.96 31.24
CA ASN A 124 -13.53 10.33 30.55
C ASN A 124 -13.57 9.66 29.17
N ARG A 125 -14.54 8.77 28.96
CA ARG A 125 -14.70 8.05 27.69
C ARG A 125 -15.17 8.93 26.53
N GLU A 126 -15.87 10.03 26.81
CA GLU A 126 -16.40 10.91 25.75
C GLU A 126 -15.35 11.83 25.16
N THR A 127 -14.48 12.40 26.02
CA THR A 127 -13.41 13.32 25.59
C THR A 127 -12.06 12.63 25.42
N SER A 128 -11.96 11.36 25.85
CA SER A 128 -10.73 10.59 25.96
C SER A 128 -9.67 11.24 26.86
N ASP A 129 -10.10 12.13 27.77
CA ASP A 129 -9.22 12.77 28.75
C ASP A 129 -9.02 11.86 29.96
N THR A 130 -7.77 11.77 30.40
CA THR A 130 -7.34 11.01 31.57
C THR A 130 -6.59 11.94 32.50
N VAL A 131 -6.96 11.97 33.78
CA VAL A 131 -6.28 12.75 34.81
C VAL A 131 -5.82 11.81 35.90
N ALA A 132 -4.52 11.82 36.17
CA ALA A 132 -3.91 11.09 37.28
C ALA A 132 -3.44 12.09 38.35
N THR A 133 -3.71 11.80 39.61
CA THR A 133 -3.37 12.65 40.75
C THR A 133 -2.84 11.84 41.91
N GLY A 134 -1.85 12.40 42.61
CA GLY A 134 -1.30 11.84 43.83
C GLY A 134 -0.17 10.86 43.56
N ASN A 135 1.00 11.14 44.17
CA ASN A 135 2.22 10.32 44.17
C ASN A 135 2.52 9.64 42.82
N MET A 136 2.42 10.39 41.72
CA MET A 136 2.59 9.83 40.39
C MET A 136 4.03 9.40 40.18
N LYS A 137 4.24 8.17 39.75
CA LYS A 137 5.55 7.64 39.37
C LYS A 137 5.44 6.95 38.03
N TYR A 138 6.20 7.42 37.06
CA TYR A 138 6.37 6.79 35.76
C TYR A 138 7.75 6.18 35.73
N ASN A 139 7.84 4.86 35.71
CA ASN A 139 9.09 4.12 35.60
C ASN A 139 9.12 3.37 34.29
N ASP A 140 10.14 3.63 33.49
CA ASP A 140 10.46 2.93 32.26
C ASP A 140 11.91 2.41 32.36
N THR A 141 12.34 1.65 31.37
CA THR A 141 13.69 1.09 31.30
C THR A 141 14.77 2.18 31.26
N GLU A 142 14.45 3.33 30.67
CA GLU A 142 15.42 4.43 30.48
C GLU A 142 15.20 5.63 31.41
N VAL A 143 13.98 5.81 31.93
CA VAL A 143 13.59 7.04 32.64
C VAL A 143 12.66 6.73 33.81
N SER A 144 12.90 7.40 34.93
CA SER A 144 12.01 7.43 36.09
C SER A 144 11.57 8.88 36.28
N LEU A 145 10.27 9.15 36.18
CA LEU A 145 9.68 10.46 36.44
C LEU A 145 8.79 10.34 37.66
N THR A 146 8.82 11.36 38.51
CA THR A 146 7.86 11.52 39.60
C THR A 146 7.10 12.82 39.43
N GLY A 147 5.86 12.89 39.90
CA GLY A 147 5.03 14.08 39.75
C GLY A 147 3.80 14.08 40.66
N THR A 148 3.13 15.23 40.72
CA THR A 148 1.93 15.42 41.57
C THR A 148 0.64 15.17 40.80
N LYS A 149 0.62 15.54 39.52
CA LYS A 149 -0.54 15.47 38.64
C LYS A 149 -0.10 15.24 37.19
N ALA A 150 -0.89 14.47 36.46
CA ALA A 150 -0.72 14.34 35.03
C ALA A 150 -2.06 14.36 34.30
N GLU A 151 -2.09 15.01 33.15
CA GLU A 151 -3.25 15.10 32.28
C GLU A 151 -2.87 14.55 30.91
N PHE A 152 -3.67 13.61 30.40
CA PHE A 152 -3.43 12.95 29.11
C PHE A 152 -4.72 12.95 28.29
N ASN A 153 -4.59 13.08 26.98
CA ASN A 153 -5.66 12.83 26.04
C ASN A 153 -5.28 11.65 25.15
N LEU A 154 -6.03 10.55 25.24
CA LEU A 154 -5.70 9.30 24.55
C LEU A 154 -5.93 9.39 23.03
N ASP A 155 -6.88 10.21 22.58
CA ASP A 155 -7.16 10.38 21.15
C ASP A 155 -6.08 11.20 20.45
N LYS A 156 -5.66 12.29 21.09
CA LYS A 156 -4.60 13.18 20.59
C LYS A 156 -3.20 12.65 20.88
N LYS A 157 -3.09 11.65 21.78
CA LYS A 157 -1.82 11.10 22.28
C LYS A 157 -0.89 12.18 22.86
N THR A 158 -1.49 13.17 23.51
CA THR A 158 -0.78 14.29 24.16
C THR A 158 -0.97 14.23 25.66
N GLY A 159 0.02 14.68 26.43
CA GLY A 159 -0.16 14.85 27.86
C GLY A 159 0.85 15.80 28.48
N VAL A 160 0.51 16.27 29.67
CA VAL A 160 1.31 17.19 30.49
C VAL A 160 1.40 16.61 31.89
N ILE A 161 2.64 16.48 32.38
CA ILE A 161 2.91 16.12 33.77
C ILE A 161 3.31 17.39 34.49
N TYR A 162 2.66 17.66 35.62
CA TYR A 162 2.91 18.81 36.47
C TYR A 162 3.85 18.42 37.61
N ASP A 163 4.72 19.36 37.99
CA ASP A 163 5.74 19.18 39.04
C ASP A 163 6.61 17.93 38.81
N ALA A 164 6.98 17.69 37.54
CA ALA A 164 7.77 16.53 37.16
C ALA A 164 9.22 16.66 37.64
N GLU A 165 9.73 15.63 38.32
CA GLU A 165 11.11 15.50 38.79
C GLU A 165 11.73 14.19 38.26
N ILE A 166 13.01 14.23 37.88
CA ILE A 166 13.79 13.16 37.22
C ILE A 166 14.90 12.69 38.15
#